data_AF-A0A6Q2YBC5-F1
#
_entry.id   AF-A0A6Q2YBC5-F1
#
_cell.length_a   1.000
_cell.length_b   1.000
_cell.length_c   1.000
_cell.angle_alpha   90.00
_cell.angle_beta   90.00
_cell.angle_gamma   90.00
#
_symmetry.space_group_name_H-M   'P 1'
#
loop_
_entity.id
_entity.type
_entity.pdbx_description
1 polymer ?
#
loop_
_entity_poly.entity_id
_entity_poly.type
_entity_poly.pdbx_seq_one_letter_code
_entity_poly.pdbx_strand_id
1 'polypeptide(L)'
;MDNQTDSNDSCEFCLRKSGNRGNTKTGNPVSSLDAGVTVSPSRWKQLLLVVLGPSLLCSLCVLVAIGGLYFRDSNRCGLVETQLNNQLNSITQPVRRTLVFTKETDNSYVELLPQKNLSMQAFTLCMRLATELASGKREIILFAYRTVDFDELNVWREANSTYNLYLQGSYDGVSFHLPELNTFQTNLCVTWESKSGLTAFHVDGKRSVRKMYKQGNKVQPGGRVILGQDPDSLLGSFDINQCFVGEIRDVNMWDYVLSDSMIGALHGGKLFPKGNIFDWDTVKLQVNGIVQSLLD
;
A
#
# COMPACT_ATOMS: atom_id res chain seq x y z
N MET A 1 12.59 -25.17 -46.23
CA MET A 1 12.36 -24.21 -47.32
C MET A 1 10.85 -24.04 -47.41
N ASP A 2 10.38 -22.91 -46.89
CA ASP A 2 9.22 -22.06 -47.22
C ASP A 2 7.97 -22.75 -47.84
N ASN A 3 6.72 -22.42 -47.52
CA ASN A 3 6.18 -21.11 -47.15
C ASN A 3 4.74 -21.24 -46.59
N GLN A 4 4.30 -20.18 -45.94
CA GLN A 4 2.98 -19.83 -45.40
C GLN A 4 1.78 -19.94 -46.38
N THR A 5 0.56 -20.10 -45.85
CA THR A 5 -0.56 -19.12 -46.00
C THR A 5 -1.77 -19.42 -45.11
N ASP A 6 -2.31 -18.35 -44.53
CA ASP A 6 -3.51 -18.19 -43.69
C ASP A 6 -4.85 -18.45 -44.41
N SER A 7 -5.96 -18.67 -43.66
CA SER A 7 -7.06 -17.69 -43.50
C SER A 7 -8.42 -18.28 -43.01
N ASN A 8 -8.91 -17.68 -41.91
CA ASN A 8 -10.26 -17.25 -41.51
C ASN A 8 -11.56 -18.11 -41.62
N ASP A 9 -12.18 -18.25 -40.44
CA ASP A 9 -13.56 -17.91 -40.04
C ASP A 9 -14.76 -18.17 -40.96
N SER A 10 -15.72 -18.97 -40.45
CA SER A 10 -17.15 -18.57 -40.36
C SER A 10 -17.97 -19.56 -39.50
N CYS A 11 -18.58 -19.07 -38.41
CA CYS A 11 -19.68 -19.75 -37.70
C CYS A 11 -21.00 -19.35 -38.35
N GLU A 12 -21.73 -20.34 -38.89
CA GLU A 12 -23.02 -20.15 -39.54
C GLU A 12 -24.19 -20.38 -38.57
N PHE A 13 -25.13 -19.42 -38.54
CA PHE A 13 -26.36 -19.43 -37.75
C PHE A 13 -27.41 -20.36 -38.38
N CYS A 14 -28.14 -21.14 -37.57
CA CYS A 14 -29.40 -21.77 -37.99
C CYS A 14 -30.55 -21.36 -37.07
N LEU A 15 -31.52 -20.62 -37.64
CA LEU A 15 -32.78 -20.20 -37.05
C LEU A 15 -33.80 -21.35 -36.99
N ARG A 16 -34.61 -21.42 -35.93
CA ARG A 16 -36.01 -21.89 -36.03
C ARG A 16 -36.94 -20.97 -35.24
N LYS A 17 -37.96 -20.45 -35.95
CA LYS A 17 -39.11 -19.68 -35.46
C LYS A 17 -40.34 -20.58 -35.34
N SER A 18 -41.13 -20.37 -34.30
CA SER A 18 -42.60 -20.41 -34.26
C SER A 18 -43.03 -19.90 -32.88
N GLY A 19 -43.96 -18.98 -32.63
CA GLY A 19 -45.05 -18.42 -33.41
C GLY A 19 -46.30 -18.37 -32.51
N ASN A 20 -47.05 -17.25 -32.54
CA ASN A 20 -48.37 -16.95 -31.90
C ASN A 20 -48.44 -16.69 -30.38
N ARG A 21 -49.40 -15.91 -29.83
CA ARG A 21 -50.28 -14.75 -30.20
C ARG A 21 -51.16 -14.52 -28.95
N GLY A 22 -51.58 -13.29 -28.64
CA GLY A 22 -52.74 -12.99 -27.75
C GLY A 22 -52.41 -12.19 -26.48
N ASN A 23 -52.45 -10.85 -26.44
CA ASN A 23 -53.57 -9.89 -26.35
C ASN A 23 -54.09 -9.57 -24.91
N THR A 24 -53.89 -8.31 -24.51
CA THR A 24 -54.77 -7.39 -23.75
C THR A 24 -55.11 -7.53 -22.25
N LYS A 25 -54.84 -6.42 -21.54
CA LYS A 25 -55.75 -5.57 -20.70
C LYS A 25 -55.70 -5.66 -19.15
N THR A 26 -55.18 -4.57 -18.58
CA THR A 26 -55.75 -3.64 -17.54
C THR A 26 -56.42 -4.16 -16.25
N GLY A 27 -55.98 -3.63 -15.10
CA GLY A 27 -56.82 -3.48 -13.89
C GLY A 27 -56.06 -3.29 -12.56
N ASN A 28 -55.99 -2.07 -12.04
CA ASN A 28 -55.92 -1.74 -10.59
C ASN A 28 -57.37 -1.65 -10.05
N PRO A 29 -57.73 -1.46 -8.74
CA PRO A 29 -56.93 -1.06 -7.54
C PRO A 29 -57.33 -1.69 -6.15
N VAL A 30 -56.53 -1.38 -5.11
CA VAL A 30 -56.83 -0.94 -3.71
C VAL A 30 -57.91 -1.63 -2.84
N SER A 31 -57.54 -2.03 -1.60
CA SER A 31 -58.08 -1.56 -0.28
C SER A 31 -57.66 -2.51 0.87
N SER A 32 -56.78 -2.07 1.77
CA SER A 32 -57.06 -1.62 3.16
C SER A 32 -57.26 -2.72 4.21
N LEU A 33 -56.42 -2.73 5.26
CA LEU A 33 -56.84 -2.67 6.68
C LEU A 33 -55.61 -2.75 7.60
N ASP A 34 -55.45 -1.69 8.40
CA ASP A 34 -54.48 -1.56 9.49
C ASP A 34 -54.89 -2.40 10.71
N ALA A 35 -53.90 -2.93 11.43
CA ALA A 35 -53.90 -3.02 12.89
C ALA A 35 -52.43 -3.08 13.37
N GLY A 36 -52.01 -2.03 14.05
CA GLY A 36 -50.63 -1.83 14.46
C GLY A 36 -50.23 -2.59 15.73
N VAL A 37 -48.93 -2.86 15.84
CA VAL A 37 -48.18 -2.87 17.10
C VAL A 37 -46.76 -2.37 16.78
N THR A 38 -46.38 -1.26 17.40
CA THR A 38 -45.03 -0.69 17.35
C THR A 38 -44.19 -1.20 18.52
N VAL A 39 -43.11 -1.94 18.27
CA VAL A 39 -41.89 -1.97 19.11
C VAL A 39 -40.66 -2.25 18.22
N SER A 40 -39.74 -1.29 18.18
CA SER A 40 -38.36 -1.33 17.63
C SER A 40 -37.44 -2.08 18.62
N PRO A 41 -36.40 -2.88 18.24
CA PRO A 41 -35.25 -2.41 17.46
C PRO A 41 -34.60 -3.40 16.45
N SER A 42 -34.24 -2.81 15.30
CA SER A 42 -33.18 -3.13 14.35
C SER A 42 -32.36 -4.44 14.51
N ARG A 43 -32.76 -5.42 13.68
CA ARG A 43 -32.03 -5.84 12.45
C ARG A 43 -31.05 -7.02 12.55
N TRP A 44 -31.56 -8.24 12.77
CA TRP A 44 -31.00 -9.48 12.21
C TRP A 44 -32.10 -10.51 11.93
N LYS A 45 -32.00 -11.20 10.77
CA LYS A 45 -32.90 -12.25 10.19
C LYS A 45 -34.19 -11.66 9.58
N GLN A 46 -34.66 -11.94 8.37
CA GLN A 46 -34.59 -13.00 7.34
C GLN A 46 -35.33 -12.37 6.12
N LEU A 47 -35.41 -12.83 4.88
CA LEU A 47 -34.77 -13.81 4.01
C LEU A 47 -35.26 -13.37 2.62
N LEU A 48 -34.41 -13.42 1.60
CA LEU A 48 -34.73 -13.02 0.23
C LEU A 48 -35.80 -13.98 -0.35
N LEU A 49 -36.98 -13.46 -0.69
CA LEU A 49 -37.99 -14.14 -1.51
C LEU A 49 -38.22 -13.28 -2.74
N VAL A 50 -37.53 -13.59 -3.84
CA VAL A 50 -37.96 -13.20 -5.18
C VAL A 50 -38.30 -14.47 -5.94
N VAL A 51 -39.57 -14.54 -6.29
CA VAL A 51 -40.28 -15.60 -6.97
C VAL A 51 -39.68 -15.79 -8.37
N LEU A 52 -39.03 -16.93 -8.61
CA LEU A 52 -38.91 -17.50 -9.95
C LEU A 52 -40.17 -18.32 -10.22
N GLY A 53 -40.74 -18.16 -11.43
CA GLY A 53 -42.04 -18.68 -11.82
C GLY A 53 -42.21 -20.20 -11.71
N PRO A 54 -43.48 -20.69 -11.77
CA PRO A 54 -43.86 -22.02 -11.36
C PRO A 54 -43.59 -23.05 -12.47
N SER A 55 -42.37 -23.55 -12.56
CA SER A 55 -42.08 -24.81 -13.27
C SER A 55 -40.70 -25.32 -12.91
N LEU A 56 -40.61 -26.08 -11.81
CA LEU A 56 -39.64 -27.15 -11.48
C LEU A 56 -39.55 -27.29 -9.95
N LEU A 57 -40.66 -27.72 -9.34
CA LEU A 57 -40.66 -28.33 -8.02
C LEU A 57 -40.34 -29.82 -8.20
N CYS A 58 -39.10 -30.22 -8.01
CA CYS A 58 -38.78 -31.61 -7.70
C CYS A 58 -37.56 -31.68 -6.76
N SER A 59 -37.86 -31.96 -5.50
CA SER A 59 -36.96 -32.44 -4.44
C SER A 59 -35.76 -31.57 -4.03
N LEU A 60 -36.02 -30.56 -3.18
CA LEU A 60 -35.04 -30.10 -2.19
C LEU A 60 -35.41 -30.66 -0.81
N CYS A 61 -34.69 -31.67 -0.32
CA CYS A 61 -34.60 -31.95 1.10
C CYS A 61 -33.47 -31.11 1.68
N VAL A 62 -33.81 -30.08 2.45
CA VAL A 62 -32.84 -29.27 3.20
C VAL A 62 -32.60 -29.96 4.54
N LEU A 63 -31.40 -30.50 4.73
CA LEU A 63 -30.86 -30.83 6.05
C LEU A 63 -29.54 -30.09 6.19
N VAL A 64 -29.57 -28.97 6.92
CA VAL A 64 -28.38 -28.22 7.32
C VAL A 64 -27.83 -28.90 8.58
N ALA A 65 -26.82 -29.73 8.41
CA ALA A 65 -25.90 -30.11 9.48
C ALA A 65 -24.55 -30.50 8.85
N ILE A 66 -23.58 -29.60 8.99
CA ILE A 66 -22.13 -29.80 8.84
C ILE A 66 -21.68 -30.39 7.47
N GLY A 67 -21.32 -29.49 6.54
CA GLY A 67 -20.37 -29.77 5.46
C GLY A 67 -20.87 -30.58 4.26
N GLY A 68 -21.37 -29.88 3.23
CA GLY A 68 -21.44 -30.37 1.84
C GLY A 68 -22.85 -30.53 1.26
N LEU A 69 -23.06 -29.98 0.06
CA LEU A 69 -24.21 -30.28 -0.81
C LEU A 69 -23.88 -31.53 -1.64
N TYR A 70 -24.73 -32.55 -1.61
CA TYR A 70 -24.57 -33.77 -2.40
C TYR A 70 -25.57 -33.80 -3.56
N PHE A 71 -25.09 -33.99 -4.79
CA PHE A 71 -25.90 -34.38 -5.94
C PHE A 71 -25.71 -35.87 -6.25
N ARG A 72 -26.76 -36.54 -6.73
CA ARG A 72 -26.71 -37.91 -7.24
C ARG A 72 -26.98 -37.89 -8.73
N ASP A 73 -25.97 -38.20 -9.53
CA ASP A 73 -26.12 -38.58 -10.93
C ASP A 73 -25.46 -39.95 -11.16
N SER A 74 -26.00 -40.76 -12.08
CA SER A 74 -25.60 -42.15 -12.24
C SER A 74 -24.15 -42.26 -12.70
N ASN A 75 -23.30 -42.82 -11.83
CA ASN A 75 -21.99 -43.43 -12.09
C ASN A 75 -20.71 -42.74 -11.60
N ARG A 76 -20.73 -41.66 -10.79
CA ARG A 76 -19.53 -41.24 -10.02
C ARG A 76 -19.88 -40.53 -8.71
N CYS A 77 -19.25 -40.94 -7.60
CA CYS A 77 -19.25 -40.22 -6.33
C CYS A 77 -17.91 -39.46 -6.22
N GLY A 78 -17.95 -38.14 -6.12
CA GLY A 78 -16.75 -37.31 -5.99
C GLY A 78 -17.07 -36.04 -5.21
N LEU A 79 -16.18 -35.66 -4.30
CA LEU A 79 -16.25 -34.40 -3.57
C LEU A 79 -16.06 -33.25 -4.56
N VAL A 80 -17.11 -32.46 -4.77
CA VAL A 80 -16.97 -31.16 -5.42
C VAL A 80 -16.62 -30.16 -4.32
N GLU A 81 -15.33 -30.08 -4.01
CA GLU A 81 -14.79 -28.96 -3.22
C GLU A 81 -14.72 -27.74 -4.16
N THR A 82 -15.88 -27.19 -4.50
CA THR A 82 -15.98 -25.91 -5.21
C THR A 82 -15.46 -24.82 -4.28
N GLN A 83 -14.17 -24.51 -4.43
CA GLN A 83 -13.57 -23.18 -4.39
C GLN A 83 -14.54 -22.06 -4.01
N LEU A 84 -14.86 -21.98 -2.71
CA LEU A 84 -15.46 -20.79 -2.11
C LEU A 84 -14.50 -20.18 -1.07
N ASN A 85 -13.19 -20.33 -1.26
CA ASN A 85 -12.17 -19.79 -0.36
C ASN A 85 -11.18 -18.82 -1.02
N ASN A 86 -11.46 -18.30 -2.23
CA ASN A 86 -10.59 -17.32 -2.89
C ASN A 86 -11.25 -15.97 -3.21
N GLN A 87 -12.38 -15.63 -2.58
CA GLN A 87 -13.06 -14.34 -2.82
C GLN A 87 -13.45 -13.58 -1.53
N LEU A 88 -13.00 -14.00 -0.34
CA LEU A 88 -13.17 -13.20 0.90
C LEU A 88 -11.89 -12.50 1.39
N ASN A 89 -10.85 -12.41 0.56
CA ASN A 89 -9.65 -11.61 0.81
C ASN A 89 -9.56 -10.35 -0.07
N SER A 90 -10.68 -9.82 -0.56
CA SER A 90 -10.69 -8.64 -1.44
C SER A 90 -11.82 -7.66 -1.15
N ILE A 91 -11.88 -7.06 0.05
CA ILE A 91 -12.58 -5.78 0.26
C ILE A 91 -11.94 -4.96 1.40
N THR A 92 -10.61 -4.85 1.43
CA THR A 92 -9.99 -3.64 2.01
C THR A 92 -9.09 -3.07 0.94
N GLN A 93 -9.56 -2.01 0.28
CA GLN A 93 -8.66 -1.19 -0.51
C GLN A 93 -7.51 -0.77 0.42
N PRO A 94 -6.24 -0.81 -0.05
CA PRO A 94 -5.15 -0.26 0.73
C PRO A 94 -5.48 1.21 0.99
N VAL A 95 -5.72 1.54 2.25
CA VAL A 95 -6.02 2.90 2.64
C VAL A 95 -4.70 3.64 2.60
N ARG A 96 -4.51 4.43 1.55
CA ARG A 96 -3.36 5.33 1.45
C ARG A 96 -3.52 6.37 2.54
N ARG A 97 -2.41 6.66 3.22
CA ARG A 97 -2.42 7.56 4.37
C ARG A 97 -1.35 8.62 4.19
N THR A 98 -1.68 9.83 4.60
CA THR A 98 -0.73 10.93 4.72
C THR A 98 -0.49 11.22 6.20
N LEU A 99 0.77 11.20 6.62
CA LEU A 99 1.17 11.62 7.95
C LEU A 99 1.42 13.12 7.95
N VAL A 100 0.79 13.84 8.88
CA VAL A 100 0.92 15.29 9.01
C VAL A 100 1.51 15.64 10.37
N PHE A 101 2.70 16.23 10.34
CA PHE A 101 3.42 16.80 11.47
C PHE A 101 3.14 18.30 11.49
N THR A 102 2.21 18.76 12.31
CA THR A 102 1.63 20.11 12.21
C THR A 102 2.48 21.21 12.83
N LYS A 103 3.40 20.86 13.72
CA LYS A 103 4.24 21.81 14.46
C LYS A 103 5.49 21.13 14.98
N GLU A 104 6.46 21.94 15.35
CA GLU A 104 7.68 21.48 15.98
C GLU A 104 7.38 20.88 17.35
N THR A 105 7.93 19.69 17.60
CA THR A 105 7.85 18.99 18.89
C THR A 105 9.11 18.12 19.05
N ASP A 106 9.38 17.69 20.28
CA ASP A 106 10.38 16.67 20.64
C ASP A 106 9.71 15.34 21.05
N ASN A 107 8.42 15.17 20.77
CA ASN A 107 7.64 14.03 21.27
C ASN A 107 6.62 13.47 20.28
N SER A 108 6.55 14.01 19.05
CA SER A 108 5.66 13.52 18.00
C SER A 108 6.45 12.78 16.95
N TYR A 109 6.19 11.49 16.80
CA TYR A 109 6.88 10.60 15.86
C TYR A 109 6.00 9.42 15.45
N VAL A 110 6.35 8.77 14.34
CA VAL A 110 5.69 7.54 13.89
C VAL A 110 6.73 6.45 13.70
N GLU A 111 6.52 5.32 14.37
CA GLU A 111 7.35 4.14 14.16
C GLU A 111 6.79 3.27 13.03
N LEU A 112 7.67 2.81 12.15
CA LEU A 112 7.34 1.88 11.06
C LEU A 112 7.82 0.48 11.46
N LEU A 113 6.89 -0.47 11.55
CA LEU A 113 7.25 -1.87 11.80
C LEU A 113 7.55 -2.57 10.48
N PRO A 114 8.80 -3.02 10.24
CA PRO A 114 9.18 -3.56 8.95
C PRO A 114 8.62 -4.97 8.75
N GLN A 115 8.40 -5.35 7.49
CA GLN A 115 7.95 -6.71 7.13
C GLN A 115 9.07 -7.75 7.34
N LYS A 116 10.33 -7.30 7.31
CA LYS A 116 11.53 -8.10 7.59
C LYS A 116 12.60 -7.23 8.24
N ASN A 117 13.48 -7.84 9.02
CA ASN A 117 14.56 -7.12 9.67
C ASN A 117 15.47 -6.42 8.67
N LEU A 118 15.93 -5.20 9.00
CA LEU A 118 16.83 -4.39 8.18
C LEU A 118 18.28 -4.90 8.26
N SER A 119 18.53 -6.11 7.72
CA SER A 119 19.87 -6.70 7.57
C SER A 119 20.27 -6.65 6.10
N MET A 120 20.77 -5.50 5.63
CA MET A 120 20.82 -5.17 4.20
C MET A 120 22.21 -4.78 3.72
N GLN A 121 22.59 -5.30 2.55
CA GLN A 121 23.79 -4.90 1.81
C GLN A 121 23.48 -3.99 0.62
N ALA A 122 22.21 -3.72 0.37
CA ALA A 122 21.75 -2.74 -0.60
C ALA A 122 20.37 -2.28 -0.18
N PHE A 123 19.97 -1.08 -0.57
CA PHE A 123 18.59 -0.66 -0.41
C PHE A 123 18.18 0.40 -1.42
N THR A 124 16.86 0.51 -1.58
CA THR A 124 16.20 1.69 -2.12
C THR A 124 15.19 2.14 -1.08
N LEU A 125 15.20 3.42 -0.74
CA LEU A 125 14.20 4.06 0.12
C LEU A 125 13.56 5.19 -0.67
N CYS A 126 12.23 5.21 -0.75
CA CYS A 126 11.46 6.26 -1.40
C CYS A 126 10.40 6.81 -0.45
N MET A 127 10.16 8.12 -0.51
CA MET A 127 9.17 8.83 0.29
C MET A 127 8.67 10.07 -0.46
N ARG A 128 7.41 10.44 -0.27
CA ARG A 128 6.88 11.74 -0.69
C ARG A 128 6.88 12.69 0.51
N LEU A 129 7.48 13.85 0.33
CA LEU A 129 7.68 14.86 1.37
C LEU A 129 7.15 16.21 0.90
N ALA A 130 6.52 16.95 1.81
CA ALA A 130 6.22 18.38 1.65
C ALA A 130 6.51 19.09 2.97
N THR A 131 7.18 20.25 2.94
CA THR A 131 7.50 21.03 4.14
C THR A 131 7.70 22.50 3.82
N GLU A 132 7.23 23.38 4.71
CA GLU A 132 7.47 24.82 4.65
C GLU A 132 8.63 25.27 5.55
N LEU A 133 9.30 24.34 6.23
CA LEU A 133 10.49 24.66 7.00
C LEU A 133 11.59 25.18 6.08
N ALA A 134 11.95 26.45 6.26
CA ALA A 134 12.93 27.13 5.43
C ALA A 134 14.26 26.36 5.38
N SER A 135 14.78 26.17 4.17
CA SER A 135 16.13 25.65 3.96
C SER A 135 17.19 26.67 4.41
N GLY A 136 18.41 26.19 4.66
CA GLY A 136 19.55 27.05 5.00
C GLY A 136 19.61 27.54 6.44
N LYS A 137 18.64 27.18 7.29
CA LYS A 137 18.52 27.67 8.68
C LYS A 137 18.72 26.61 9.75
N ARG A 138 18.29 25.38 9.45
CA ARG A 138 18.35 24.24 10.37
C ARG A 138 18.38 22.92 9.63
N GLU A 139 18.89 21.90 10.29
CA GLU A 139 18.75 20.52 9.86
C GLU A 139 17.34 19.99 10.15
N ILE A 140 16.87 19.07 9.32
CA ILE A 140 15.63 18.33 9.54
C ILE A 140 15.83 16.85 9.19
N ILE A 141 15.36 15.98 10.07
CA ILE A 141 15.33 14.54 9.84
C ILE A 141 14.23 14.21 8.84
N LEU A 142 14.52 13.39 7.83
CA LEU A 142 13.54 12.92 6.85
C LEU A 142 13.18 11.45 7.08
N PHE A 143 14.15 10.64 7.50
CA PHE A 143 13.98 9.24 7.87
C PHE A 143 15.08 8.83 8.85
N ALA A 144 14.73 8.14 9.92
CA ALA A 144 15.68 7.62 10.89
C ALA A 144 15.54 6.11 11.10
N TYR A 145 16.68 5.42 11.16
CA TYR A 145 16.78 4.04 11.61
C TYR A 145 17.92 3.91 12.63
N ARG A 146 17.56 3.62 13.87
CA ARG A 146 18.47 3.61 15.01
C ARG A 146 18.66 2.20 15.55
N THR A 147 19.89 1.70 15.57
CA THR A 147 20.27 0.53 16.37
C THR A 147 20.64 1.00 17.79
N VAL A 148 20.98 0.09 18.70
CA VAL A 148 21.39 0.48 20.06
C VAL A 148 22.57 1.45 20.03
N ASP A 149 23.54 1.19 19.17
CA ASP A 149 24.83 1.88 19.19
C ASP A 149 24.96 2.98 18.14
N PHE A 150 24.23 2.89 17.01
CA PHE A 150 24.40 3.81 15.89
C PHE A 150 23.10 4.36 15.31
N ASP A 151 23.20 5.57 14.78
CA ASP A 151 22.38 6.04 13.66
C ASP A 151 22.69 5.16 12.46
N GLU A 152 21.95 4.07 12.35
CA GLU A 152 22.28 2.96 11.46
C GLU A 152 21.99 3.33 10.00
N LEU A 153 20.88 4.06 9.75
CA LEU A 153 20.54 4.64 8.46
C LEU A 153 19.67 5.88 8.65
N ASN A 154 20.24 7.06 8.44
CA ASN A 154 19.50 8.33 8.51
C ASN A 154 19.55 9.08 7.17
N VAL A 155 18.44 9.76 6.84
CA VAL A 155 18.35 10.69 5.71
C VAL A 155 17.96 12.07 6.25
N TRP A 156 18.76 13.07 5.92
CA TRP A 156 18.62 14.44 6.41
C TRP A 156 18.54 15.45 5.28
N ARG A 157 17.89 16.58 5.56
CA ARG A 157 18.26 17.86 4.94
C ARG A 157 19.02 18.67 5.98
N GLU A 158 20.29 18.92 5.71
CA GLU A 158 21.22 19.63 6.59
C GLU A 158 20.94 21.13 6.67
N ALA A 159 21.52 21.80 7.67
CA ALA A 159 21.43 23.25 7.82
C ALA A 159 22.01 24.02 6.62
N ASN A 160 22.96 23.44 5.87
CA ASN A 160 23.49 24.01 4.63
C ASN A 160 22.62 23.68 3.39
N SER A 161 21.42 23.13 3.58
CA SER A 161 20.45 22.69 2.56
C SER A 161 20.90 21.51 1.68
N THR A 162 21.98 20.84 2.04
CA THR A 162 22.36 19.58 1.38
C THR A 162 21.56 18.41 1.93
N TYR A 163 21.38 17.38 1.11
CA TYR A 163 20.72 16.14 1.51
C TYR A 163 21.77 15.09 1.79
N ASN A 164 21.73 14.53 3.00
CA ASN A 164 22.74 13.61 3.46
C ASN A 164 22.13 12.23 3.71
N LEU A 165 22.86 11.20 3.28
CA LEU A 165 22.67 9.84 3.75
C LEU A 165 23.79 9.52 4.74
N TYR A 166 23.41 9.03 5.90
CA TYR A 166 24.31 8.51 6.92
C TYR A 166 24.09 7.02 7.12
N LEU A 167 25.18 6.27 7.25
CA LEU A 167 25.18 4.86 7.61
C LEU A 167 26.17 4.63 8.76
N GLN A 168 25.69 4.06 9.86
CA GLN A 168 26.47 3.76 11.06
C GLN A 168 27.23 4.95 11.65
N GLY A 169 26.49 6.03 11.95
CA GLY A 169 26.99 7.20 12.65
C GLY A 169 26.60 8.53 11.99
N SER A 170 26.87 9.63 12.68
CA SER A 170 26.23 10.93 12.43
C SER A 170 27.16 11.99 11.81
N TYR A 171 28.44 11.66 11.55
CA TYR A 171 29.45 12.63 11.12
C TYR A 171 30.00 12.41 9.71
N ASP A 172 30.10 11.15 9.27
CA ASP A 172 30.66 10.77 7.97
C ASP A 172 29.55 10.36 7.00
N GLY A 173 28.77 11.36 6.57
CA GLY A 173 27.66 11.22 5.62
C GLY A 173 28.06 11.54 4.17
N VAL A 174 27.28 11.04 3.21
CA VAL A 174 27.42 11.45 1.81
C VAL A 174 26.40 12.52 1.47
N SER A 175 26.91 13.70 1.10
CA SER A 175 26.11 14.90 0.87
C SER A 175 25.79 15.14 -0.60
N PHE A 176 24.58 15.61 -0.90
CA PHE A 176 24.11 15.97 -2.24
C PHE A 176 23.46 17.34 -2.26
N HIS A 177 23.75 18.13 -3.29
CA HIS A 177 22.99 19.35 -3.57
C HIS A 177 21.83 18.96 -4.49
N LEU A 178 20.61 19.05 -3.98
CA LEU A 178 19.37 18.69 -4.68
C LEU A 178 18.41 19.89 -4.70
N PRO A 179 17.38 19.90 -5.55
CA PRO A 179 16.30 20.88 -5.44
C PRO A 179 15.67 20.89 -4.04
N GLU A 180 15.31 22.08 -3.57
CA GLU A 180 14.78 22.30 -2.23
C GLU A 180 13.37 21.70 -2.05
N LEU A 181 13.14 21.05 -0.90
CA LEU A 181 11.80 20.76 -0.43
C LEU A 181 11.04 22.07 -0.19
N ASN A 182 9.75 22.04 -0.49
CA ASN A 182 8.87 23.18 -0.33
C ASN A 182 7.44 22.69 -0.02
N THR A 183 6.46 23.59 -0.10
CA THR A 183 5.04 23.29 0.18
C THR A 183 4.44 22.21 -0.76
N PHE A 184 5.03 21.99 -1.94
CA PHE A 184 4.59 20.96 -2.88
C PHE A 184 5.25 19.61 -2.60
N GLN A 185 4.51 18.53 -2.88
CA GLN A 185 5.00 17.17 -2.73
C GLN A 185 6.18 16.88 -3.66
N THR A 186 7.30 16.46 -3.07
CA THR A 186 8.50 15.99 -3.76
C THR A 186 8.64 14.48 -3.54
N ASN A 187 8.80 13.70 -4.61
CA ASN A 187 9.18 12.30 -4.49
C ASN A 187 10.70 12.17 -4.35
N LEU A 188 11.16 11.86 -3.15
CA LEU A 188 12.57 11.68 -2.83
C LEU A 188 12.88 10.19 -2.67
N CYS A 189 13.83 9.69 -3.45
CA CYS A 189 14.40 8.36 -3.25
C CYS A 189 15.91 8.43 -3.03
N VAL A 190 16.45 7.45 -2.33
CA VAL A 190 17.88 7.20 -2.19
C VAL A 190 18.16 5.71 -2.42
N THR A 191 19.22 5.43 -3.19
CA THR A 191 19.72 4.08 -3.46
C THR A 191 21.15 3.96 -2.96
N TRP A 192 21.50 2.82 -2.36
CA TRP A 192 22.87 2.49 -1.95
C TRP A 192 23.14 0.98 -2.11
N GLU A 193 24.37 0.63 -2.49
CA GLU A 193 24.84 -0.77 -2.59
C GLU A 193 26.22 -0.93 -1.94
N SER A 194 26.34 -1.87 -1.01
CA SER A 194 27.58 -2.20 -0.28
C SER A 194 28.73 -2.57 -1.20
N LYS A 195 28.50 -3.44 -2.19
CA LYS A 195 29.56 -4.00 -3.04
C LYS A 195 30.40 -2.91 -3.71
N SER A 196 29.75 -1.88 -4.23
CA SER A 196 30.38 -0.78 -4.97
C SER A 196 30.45 0.53 -4.18
N GLY A 197 29.66 0.66 -3.11
CA GLY A 197 29.40 1.92 -2.42
C GLY A 197 28.56 2.91 -3.26
N LEU A 198 28.07 2.51 -4.45
CA LEU A 198 27.37 3.44 -5.33
C LEU A 198 26.08 3.93 -4.68
N THR A 199 26.00 5.25 -4.55
CA THR A 199 24.91 5.97 -3.90
C THR A 199 24.38 7.05 -4.83
N ALA A 200 23.07 7.19 -4.89
CA ALA A 200 22.42 8.28 -5.60
C ALA A 200 21.09 8.63 -4.96
N PHE A 201 20.71 9.90 -5.06
CA PHE A 201 19.35 10.34 -4.82
C PHE A 201 18.58 10.43 -6.13
N HIS A 202 17.26 10.35 -6.05
CA HIS A 202 16.34 10.66 -7.13
C HIS A 202 15.30 11.65 -6.63
N VAL A 203 15.10 12.72 -7.38
CA VAL A 203 14.08 13.75 -7.10
C VAL A 203 13.10 13.73 -8.26
N ASP A 204 11.84 13.45 -7.97
CA ASP A 204 10.76 13.38 -8.97
C ASP A 204 11.12 12.47 -10.16
N GLY A 205 11.69 11.30 -9.83
CA GLY A 205 12.11 10.30 -10.81
C GLY A 205 13.43 10.61 -11.53
N LYS A 206 14.05 11.77 -11.30
CA LYS A 206 15.34 12.15 -11.90
C LYS A 206 16.49 11.83 -10.97
N ARG A 207 17.45 11.01 -11.42
CA ARG A 207 18.62 10.63 -10.63
C ARG A 207 19.66 11.75 -10.56
N SER A 208 20.29 11.92 -9.40
CA SER A 208 21.51 12.70 -9.19
C SER A 208 22.73 12.07 -9.88
N VAL A 209 23.89 12.72 -9.78
CA VAL A 209 25.17 12.00 -9.98
C VAL A 209 25.30 10.85 -8.97
N ARG A 210 26.09 9.83 -9.29
CA ARG A 210 26.44 8.77 -8.35
C ARG A 210 27.68 9.17 -7.55
N LYS A 211 27.72 8.80 -6.27
CA LYS A 211 28.89 8.93 -5.39
C LYS A 211 29.23 7.57 -4.79
N MET A 212 30.49 7.34 -4.41
CA MET A 212 30.87 6.17 -3.62
C MET A 212 30.77 6.52 -2.13
N TYR A 213 30.12 5.66 -1.35
CA TYR A 213 29.91 5.87 0.07
C TYR A 213 29.84 4.52 0.80
N LYS A 214 30.59 4.39 1.90
CA LYS A 214 30.60 3.21 2.80
C LYS A 214 30.64 1.87 2.06
N GLN A 215 31.55 1.73 1.09
CA GLN A 215 31.75 0.45 0.39
C GLN A 215 32.07 -0.67 1.39
N GLY A 216 31.48 -1.85 1.21
CA GLY A 216 31.63 -3.01 2.08
C GLY A 216 30.81 -2.96 3.36
N ASN A 217 30.10 -1.86 3.64
CA ASN A 217 29.28 -1.74 4.84
C ASN A 217 28.03 -2.65 4.80
N LYS A 218 27.36 -2.84 5.93
CA LYS A 218 26.09 -3.54 6.03
C LYS A 218 25.20 -2.88 7.07
N VAL A 219 23.97 -2.56 6.68
CA VAL A 219 22.92 -2.10 7.61
C VAL A 219 22.56 -3.26 8.54
N GLN A 220 22.74 -3.04 9.84
CA GLN A 220 22.51 -4.04 10.88
C GLN A 220 21.05 -4.13 11.30
N PRO A 221 20.53 -5.33 11.58
CA PRO A 221 19.17 -5.51 12.09
C PRO A 221 19.05 -5.10 13.57
N GLY A 222 17.82 -5.09 14.09
CA GLY A 222 17.56 -4.95 15.53
C GLY A 222 17.33 -3.52 16.01
N GLY A 223 17.27 -2.55 15.09
CA GLY A 223 16.93 -1.17 15.39
C GLY A 223 15.44 -0.84 15.30
N ARG A 224 15.13 0.46 15.40
CA ARG A 224 13.78 1.04 15.27
C ARG A 224 13.77 2.07 14.16
N VAL A 225 12.73 2.05 13.34
CA VAL A 225 12.53 3.02 12.24
C VAL A 225 11.52 4.06 12.67
N ILE A 226 11.91 5.33 12.58
CA ILE A 226 11.12 6.47 13.04
C ILE A 226 11.02 7.52 11.93
N LEU A 227 9.83 8.11 11.80
CA LEU A 227 9.58 9.34 11.06
C LEU A 227 9.24 10.47 12.04
N GLY A 228 9.71 11.68 11.74
CA GLY A 228 9.38 12.89 12.49
C GLY A 228 10.47 13.38 13.45
N GLN A 229 11.32 12.47 13.95
CA GLN A 229 12.33 12.75 14.95
C GLN A 229 13.63 12.00 14.65
N ASP A 230 14.74 12.54 15.14
CA ASP A 230 16.03 11.86 15.17
C ASP A 230 16.31 11.25 16.56
N PRO A 231 16.28 9.92 16.70
CA PRO A 231 16.55 9.22 17.95
C PRO A 231 18.06 9.16 18.29
N ASP A 232 18.51 9.93 19.29
CA ASP A 232 19.85 9.73 19.90
C ASP A 232 19.91 8.48 20.81
N SER A 233 18.77 7.89 21.14
CA SER A 233 18.62 6.59 21.80
C SER A 233 17.52 5.78 21.13
N LEU A 234 17.45 4.46 21.34
CA LEU A 234 16.59 3.54 20.56
C LEU A 234 15.15 4.03 20.29
N LEU A 235 14.53 4.75 21.23
CA LEU A 235 13.28 5.50 21.04
C LEU A 235 13.25 6.74 21.95
N GLY A 236 14.14 7.70 21.74
CA GLY A 236 14.09 8.95 22.52
C GLY A 236 15.33 9.79 22.38
N SER A 237 15.47 10.74 23.32
CA SER A 237 16.50 11.79 23.26
C SER A 237 16.35 12.65 22.00
N PHE A 238 15.12 13.02 21.68
CA PHE A 238 14.80 13.84 20.51
C PHE A 238 15.11 15.32 20.75
N ASP A 239 15.61 16.01 19.72
CA ASP A 239 15.75 17.47 19.71
C ASP A 239 14.65 18.11 18.84
N ILE A 240 13.87 19.01 19.45
CA ILE A 240 12.83 19.80 18.76
C ILE A 240 13.36 20.56 17.54
N ASN A 241 14.63 20.97 17.52
CA ASN A 241 15.23 21.74 16.43
C ASN A 241 15.50 20.89 15.18
N GLN A 242 15.53 19.56 15.33
CA GLN A 242 15.82 18.59 14.28
C GLN A 242 14.55 17.93 13.71
N CYS A 243 13.40 18.15 14.37
CA CYS A 243 12.16 17.49 13.99
C CYS A 243 11.67 17.87 12.59
N PHE A 244 10.88 16.97 12.00
CA PHE A 244 10.16 17.23 10.75
C PHE A 244 8.83 17.93 11.02
N VAL A 245 8.48 18.91 10.18
CA VAL A 245 7.15 19.54 10.13
C VAL A 245 6.71 19.58 8.68
N GLY A 246 5.51 19.08 8.41
CA GLY A 246 4.98 18.94 7.06
C GLY A 246 4.26 17.61 6.84
N GLU A 247 4.25 17.14 5.60
CA GLU A 247 3.57 15.91 5.20
C GLU A 247 4.55 14.84 4.72
N ILE A 248 4.32 13.60 5.15
CA ILE A 248 5.03 12.40 4.68
C ILE A 248 4.02 11.36 4.22
N ARG A 249 4.21 10.81 3.01
CA ARG A 249 3.43 9.68 2.50
C ARG A 249 4.23 8.80 1.55
N ASP A 250 3.64 7.68 1.14
CA ASP A 250 4.20 6.73 0.18
C ASP A 250 5.62 6.24 0.56
N VAL A 251 5.89 6.04 1.86
CA VAL A 251 7.21 5.56 2.34
C VAL A 251 7.35 4.07 2.01
N ASN A 252 8.24 3.77 1.07
CA ASN A 252 8.51 2.42 0.60
C ASN A 252 10.00 2.11 0.64
N MET A 253 10.34 0.87 0.96
CA MET A 253 11.73 0.44 1.04
C MET A 253 11.93 -0.99 0.54
N TRP A 254 13.04 -1.18 -0.15
CA TRP A 254 13.52 -2.45 -0.69
C TRP A 254 14.93 -2.74 -0.20
N ASP A 255 15.28 -4.01 -0.03
CA ASP A 255 16.66 -4.46 0.27
C ASP A 255 17.54 -4.66 -0.97
N TYR A 256 17.19 -3.99 -2.06
CA TYR A 256 17.93 -4.00 -3.31
C TYR A 256 17.83 -2.63 -4.01
N VAL A 257 18.73 -2.38 -4.94
CA VAL A 257 18.72 -1.15 -5.75
C VAL A 257 17.71 -1.29 -6.88
N LEU A 258 16.72 -0.39 -6.92
CA LEU A 258 15.82 -0.25 -8.06
C LEU A 258 16.53 0.43 -9.23
N SER A 259 16.15 0.07 -10.45
CA SER A 259 16.67 0.74 -11.64
C SER A 259 16.12 2.18 -11.77
N ASP A 260 16.87 3.06 -12.44
CA ASP A 260 16.44 4.43 -12.74
C ASP A 260 15.06 4.45 -13.44
N SER A 261 14.82 3.49 -14.33
CA SER A 261 13.52 3.35 -15.03
C SER A 261 12.36 3.00 -14.10
N MET A 262 12.60 2.15 -13.10
CA MET A 262 11.59 1.77 -12.11
C MET A 262 11.25 2.95 -11.19
N ILE A 263 12.26 3.69 -10.75
CA ILE A 263 12.05 4.89 -9.91
C ILE A 263 11.35 6.00 -10.71
N GLY A 264 11.70 6.17 -12.00
CA GLY A 264 10.96 7.07 -12.90
C GLY A 264 9.50 6.66 -13.09
N ALA A 265 9.23 5.35 -13.23
CA ALA A 265 7.87 4.82 -13.34
C ALA A 265 7.04 5.02 -12.05
N LEU A 266 7.66 4.87 -10.88
CA LEU A 266 7.06 5.15 -9.57
C LEU A 266 6.56 6.59 -9.49
N HIS A 267 7.38 7.57 -9.89
CA HIS A 267 6.99 8.98 -9.91
C HIS A 267 5.79 9.22 -10.85
N GLY A 268 5.81 8.60 -12.04
CA GLY A 268 4.74 8.71 -13.04
C GLY A 268 3.43 7.97 -12.70
N GLY A 269 3.28 7.42 -11.49
CA GLY A 269 2.06 6.77 -11.04
C GLY A 269 1.78 5.40 -11.66
N LYS A 270 2.79 4.76 -12.28
CA LYS A 270 2.67 3.41 -12.85
C LYS A 270 2.75 2.36 -11.74
N LEU A 271 2.16 1.19 -11.99
CA LEU A 271 2.31 0.00 -11.14
C LEU A 271 3.79 -0.27 -10.89
N PHE A 272 4.17 -0.36 -9.62
CA PHE A 272 5.55 -0.54 -9.19
C PHE A 272 5.66 -1.75 -8.24
N PRO A 273 6.84 -2.37 -8.10
CA PRO A 273 7.03 -3.47 -7.17
C PRO A 273 6.81 -2.97 -5.75
N LYS A 274 5.95 -3.60 -4.96
CA LYS A 274 5.77 -3.25 -3.55
C LYS A 274 7.09 -3.36 -2.79
N GLY A 275 7.31 -2.46 -1.82
CA GLY A 275 8.48 -2.52 -0.95
C GLY A 275 8.48 -3.78 -0.10
N ASN A 276 9.60 -4.49 -0.07
CA ASN A 276 9.73 -5.74 0.67
C ASN A 276 10.31 -5.56 2.08
N ILE A 277 10.71 -4.34 2.44
CA ILE A 277 10.99 -3.91 3.82
C ILE A 277 9.78 -3.12 4.34
N PHE A 278 9.40 -2.08 3.60
CA PHE A 278 8.23 -1.24 3.86
C PHE A 278 7.39 -1.13 2.60
N ASP A 279 6.13 -1.56 2.66
CA ASP A 279 5.09 -1.26 1.68
C ASP A 279 4.10 -0.31 2.35
N TRP A 280 4.03 0.94 1.90
CA TRP A 280 3.25 1.99 2.58
C TRP A 280 1.77 1.61 2.77
N ASP A 281 1.24 0.88 1.79
CA ASP A 281 -0.16 0.44 1.78
C ASP A 281 -0.47 -0.56 2.90
N THR A 282 0.53 -1.30 3.39
CA THR A 282 0.35 -2.42 4.32
C THR A 282 1.19 -2.32 5.59
N VAL A 283 2.11 -1.37 5.67
CA VAL A 283 2.99 -1.17 6.83
C VAL A 283 2.17 -0.86 8.09
N LYS A 284 2.58 -1.48 9.20
CA LYS A 284 2.03 -1.18 10.52
C LYS A 284 2.74 0.05 11.06
N LEU A 285 1.95 1.03 11.46
CA LEU A 285 2.43 2.31 12.01
C LEU A 285 2.05 2.40 13.48
N GLN A 286 2.98 2.86 14.32
CA GLN A 286 2.69 3.24 15.71
C GLN A 286 2.86 4.74 15.84
N VAL A 287 1.75 5.46 16.00
CA VAL A 287 1.74 6.91 16.12
C VAL A 287 1.94 7.30 17.58
N ASN A 288 2.88 8.21 17.83
CA ASN A 288 3.21 8.75 19.14
C ASN A 288 3.16 10.28 19.08
N GLY A 289 2.57 10.92 20.10
CA GLY A 289 2.40 12.37 20.15
C GLY A 289 1.30 12.89 19.21
N ILE A 290 1.50 14.09 18.66
CA ILE A 290 0.49 14.82 17.88
C ILE A 290 0.83 14.72 16.38
N VAL A 291 0.48 13.58 15.78
CA VAL A 291 0.61 13.36 14.33
C VAL A 291 -0.78 13.00 13.78
N GLN A 292 -1.21 13.69 12.73
CA GLN A 292 -2.47 13.33 12.06
C GLN A 292 -2.19 12.27 11.00
N SER A 293 -3.05 11.25 10.92
CA SER A 293 -3.06 10.30 9.82
C SER A 293 -4.32 10.54 9.00
N LEU A 294 -4.16 11.19 7.86
CA LEU A 294 -5.24 11.43 6.91
C LEU A 294 -5.36 10.22 5.98
N LEU A 295 -6.58 9.81 5.66
CA LEU A 295 -6.84 8.73 4.70
C LEU A 295 -7.15 9.39 3.35
N ASP A 296 -6.44 8.95 2.29
CA ASP A 296 -6.59 9.43 0.92
C ASP A 296 -7.63 8.59 0.14
#